data_AF-A0A1Y6JZ46-F1
#
_entry.id   AF-A0A1Y6JZ46-F1
#
_cell.length_a   1.000
_cell.length_b   1.000
_cell.length_c   1.000
_cell.angle_alpha   90.00
_cell.angle_beta   90.00
_cell.angle_gamma   90.00
#
_symmetry.space_group_name_H-M   'P 1'
#
loop_
_entity.id
_entity.type
_entity.pdbx_description
1 polymer ?
#
loop_
_entity_poly.entity_id
_entity_poly.type
_entity_poly.pdbx_seq_one_letter_code
_entity_poly.pdbx_strand_id
1 'polypeptide(L)'
;MYQEIVNQEQAVVATSNGEVKPDEHPYMWTTEFFEIVDATGESLLDQVPLSALGAVLFALQRGLSAATVKRLLLWPRLSREDLAGAQLVLGSNGCSKACLIESVDDLQRVANLPAGEESPENAAFLQFVAEDGRVPLSWPINLADGGDLLHQVAHGMSVDVDQQGRQLSTILSQLADSLGVQIRRYDRQLTDICDIKHFKVAADGHQIEDFQANSRKYKEYHRVETVFDVLNPTTEHLLCYDLTFNELVTFLSRLAQGNN
;
A
#
# COMPACT_ATOMS: atom_id res chain seq x y z
N MET A 1 18.00 -30.80 -27.47
CA MET A 1 16.71 -31.49 -27.64
C MET A 1 15.94 -31.31 -26.34
N TYR A 2 14.71 -30.82 -26.46
CA TYR A 2 13.83 -30.13 -25.50
C TYR A 2 13.60 -30.84 -24.14
N GLN A 3 13.65 -30.07 -23.04
CA GLN A 3 12.56 -29.70 -22.08
C GLN A 3 12.14 -30.84 -21.14
N GLU A 4 11.90 -30.62 -19.84
CA GLU A 4 10.93 -29.70 -19.26
C GLU A 4 11.23 -29.46 -17.77
N ILE A 5 11.11 -28.21 -17.28
CA ILE A 5 11.11 -27.86 -15.86
C ILE A 5 9.63 -27.68 -15.48
N VAL A 6 9.12 -28.52 -14.60
CA VAL A 6 7.74 -28.42 -14.11
C VAL A 6 7.76 -27.64 -12.79
N ASN A 7 7.32 -26.38 -12.86
CA ASN A 7 6.86 -25.63 -11.69
C ASN A 7 5.43 -26.10 -11.38
N GLN A 8 5.18 -26.55 -10.16
CA GLN A 8 3.82 -26.83 -9.69
C GLN A 8 3.33 -25.65 -8.85
N GLU A 9 2.43 -24.86 -9.44
CA GLU A 9 1.50 -23.97 -8.76
C GLU A 9 0.23 -24.79 -8.44
N GLN A 10 -0.24 -24.77 -7.19
CA GLN A 10 -1.60 -25.19 -6.79
C GLN A 10 -2.15 -24.08 -5.89
N ALA A 11 -3.17 -23.30 -6.28
CA ALA A 11 -4.59 -23.57 -6.54
C ALA A 11 -5.46 -23.06 -5.37
N VAL A 12 -6.11 -21.90 -5.55
CA VAL A 12 -7.22 -21.45 -4.70
C VAL A 12 -8.44 -21.21 -5.60
N VAL A 13 -9.54 -21.88 -5.26
CA VAL A 13 -10.82 -21.83 -5.96
C VAL A 13 -11.65 -20.67 -5.41
N ALA A 14 -11.95 -19.68 -6.24
CA ALA A 14 -13.00 -18.70 -5.97
C ALA A 14 -14.23 -19.03 -6.81
N THR A 15 -15.31 -19.45 -6.16
CA THR A 15 -16.61 -19.71 -6.81
C THR A 15 -17.39 -18.42 -6.96
N SER A 16 -17.59 -17.97 -8.19
CA SER A 16 -18.75 -17.15 -8.58
C SER A 16 -19.30 -17.67 -9.91
N ASN A 17 -20.43 -18.40 -9.86
CA ASN A 17 -21.39 -18.67 -10.96
C ASN A 17 -20.88 -18.61 -12.42
N GLY A 18 -19.76 -19.27 -12.69
CA GLY A 18 -19.12 -19.40 -13.98
C GLY A 18 -17.78 -20.06 -13.71
N GLU A 19 -17.54 -21.24 -14.26
CA GLU A 19 -16.30 -21.97 -14.07
C GLU A 19 -15.13 -21.13 -14.61
N VAL A 20 -14.41 -20.45 -13.72
CA VAL A 20 -13.21 -19.69 -14.06
C VAL A 20 -12.01 -20.63 -13.90
N LYS A 21 -11.22 -20.76 -14.96
CA LYS A 21 -10.09 -21.70 -15.00
C LYS A 21 -8.92 -21.22 -14.14
N PRO A 22 -8.18 -22.13 -13.47
CA PRO A 22 -7.08 -21.79 -12.57
C PRO A 22 -5.94 -20.97 -13.22
N ASP A 23 -5.74 -21.14 -14.52
CA ASP A 23 -4.58 -20.59 -15.24
C ASP A 23 -4.80 -19.16 -15.79
N GLU A 24 -5.97 -18.56 -15.55
CA GLU A 24 -6.36 -17.27 -16.16
C GLU A 24 -6.15 -16.03 -15.24
N HIS A 25 -5.72 -16.19 -13.99
CA HIS A 25 -5.40 -15.06 -13.08
C HIS A 25 -4.02 -15.17 -12.38
N PRO A 26 -2.94 -14.72 -13.02
CA PRO A 26 -1.59 -14.71 -12.44
C PRO A 26 -1.31 -13.72 -11.27
N TYR A 27 -2.31 -13.04 -10.68
CA TYR A 27 -2.06 -11.71 -10.07
C TYR A 27 -2.68 -11.41 -8.70
N MET A 28 -2.87 -12.40 -7.82
CA MET A 28 -2.91 -12.10 -6.38
C MET A 28 -1.47 -12.00 -5.89
N TRP A 29 -0.97 -10.78 -5.70
CA TRP A 29 0.35 -10.58 -5.09
C TRP A 29 0.28 -11.04 -3.64
N THR A 30 0.81 -12.24 -3.38
CA THR A 30 1.06 -12.77 -2.04
C THR A 30 2.28 -12.06 -1.46
N THR A 31 2.09 -10.82 -1.03
CA THR A 31 3.08 -10.20 -0.16
C THR A 31 3.06 -10.89 1.21
N GLU A 32 4.19 -10.93 1.90
CA GLU A 32 4.21 -11.38 3.29
C GLU A 32 3.30 -10.47 4.13
N PHE A 33 2.40 -11.08 4.90
CA PHE A 33 1.50 -10.39 5.81
C PHE A 33 1.77 -10.81 7.24
N PHE A 34 1.55 -9.88 8.17
CA PHE A 34 1.81 -10.05 9.58
C PHE A 34 0.53 -9.80 10.37
N GLU A 35 0.40 -10.56 11.44
CA GLU A 35 -0.53 -10.30 12.52
C GLU A 35 0.22 -9.55 13.64
N ILE A 36 -0.42 -8.52 14.19
CA ILE A 36 0.07 -7.78 15.34
C ILE A 36 -0.82 -8.13 16.53
N VAL A 37 -0.22 -8.78 17.52
CA VAL A 37 -0.88 -9.14 18.77
C VAL A 37 -0.49 -8.18 19.89
N ASP A 38 -1.36 -8.02 20.88
CA ASP A 38 -1.05 -7.29 22.10
C ASP A 38 -0.28 -8.15 23.13
N ALA A 39 0.01 -7.57 24.30
CA ALA A 39 0.71 -8.26 25.37
C ALA A 39 -0.08 -9.43 26.00
N THR A 40 -1.38 -9.52 25.75
CA THR A 40 -2.24 -10.64 26.18
C THR A 40 -2.30 -11.76 25.14
N GLY A 41 -1.77 -11.52 23.94
CA GLY A 41 -1.82 -12.43 22.80
C GLY A 41 -3.10 -12.28 21.96
N GLU A 42 -3.90 -11.24 22.20
CA GLU A 42 -5.07 -10.94 21.38
C GLU A 42 -4.65 -10.21 20.10
N SER A 43 -5.23 -10.58 18.95
CA SER A 43 -4.98 -9.87 17.69
C SER A 43 -5.50 -8.44 17.75
N LEU A 44 -4.62 -7.49 17.45
CA LEU A 44 -4.97 -6.08 17.26
C LEU A 44 -5.20 -5.76 15.78
N LEU A 45 -4.33 -6.28 14.91
CA LEU A 45 -4.34 -6.02 13.47
C LEU A 45 -3.91 -7.28 12.72
N ASP A 46 -4.66 -7.64 11.69
CA ASP A 46 -4.32 -8.74 10.78
C ASP A 46 -4.01 -8.22 9.38
N GLN A 47 -3.39 -9.07 8.55
CA GLN A 47 -3.11 -8.79 7.14
C GLN A 47 -2.25 -7.53 6.93
N VAL A 48 -1.32 -7.23 7.86
CA VAL A 48 -0.42 -6.07 7.74
C VAL A 48 0.71 -6.41 6.77
N PRO A 49 0.83 -5.76 5.59
CA PRO A 49 1.91 -6.07 4.67
C PRO A 49 3.25 -5.60 5.22
N LEU A 50 4.34 -6.32 4.88
CA LEU A 50 5.71 -5.96 5.31
C LEU A 50 6.04 -4.48 5.08
N SER A 51 5.66 -3.96 3.91
CA SER A 51 5.94 -2.57 3.53
C SER A 51 5.24 -1.54 4.42
N ALA A 52 4.14 -1.89 5.07
CA ALA A 52 3.42 -1.02 6.00
C ALA A 52 3.77 -1.27 7.48
N LEU A 53 4.42 -2.40 7.79
CA LEU A 53 4.66 -2.84 9.16
C LEU A 53 5.35 -1.78 10.02
N GLY A 54 6.41 -1.16 9.51
CA GLY A 54 7.13 -0.10 10.25
C GLY A 54 6.25 1.11 10.57
N ALA A 55 5.44 1.57 9.62
CA ALA A 55 4.52 2.68 9.80
C ALA A 55 3.38 2.35 10.77
N VAL A 56 2.84 1.13 10.69
CA VAL A 56 1.81 0.62 11.60
C VAL A 56 2.33 0.55 13.03
N LEU A 57 3.49 -0.07 13.25
CA LEU A 57 4.10 -0.17 14.58
C LEU A 57 4.41 1.22 15.15
N PHE A 58 4.94 2.13 14.34
CA PHE A 58 5.16 3.52 14.73
C PHE A 58 3.87 4.21 15.16
N ALA A 59 2.79 4.09 14.39
CA ALA A 59 1.50 4.71 14.69
C ALA A 59 0.89 4.17 16.00
N LEU A 60 0.92 2.85 16.20
CA LEU A 60 0.49 2.21 17.45
C LEU A 60 1.31 2.70 18.65
N GLN A 61 2.63 2.81 18.51
CA GLN A 61 3.50 3.32 19.56
C GLN A 61 3.18 4.79 19.93
N ARG A 62 2.64 5.58 19.00
CA ARG A 62 2.17 6.96 19.23
C ARG A 62 0.76 7.03 19.83
N GLY A 63 0.16 5.88 20.14
CA GLY A 63 -1.13 5.79 20.83
C GLY A 63 -2.35 5.83 19.89
N LEU A 64 -2.16 5.68 18.58
CA LEU A 64 -3.30 5.51 17.67
C LEU A 64 -3.96 4.15 17.91
N SER A 65 -5.29 4.14 17.88
CA SER A 65 -6.06 2.89 17.98
C SER A 65 -5.86 2.02 16.74
N ALA A 66 -5.99 0.69 16.89
CA ALA A 66 -5.96 -0.24 15.75
C ALA A 66 -6.97 0.15 14.66
N ALA A 67 -8.19 0.54 15.04
CA ALA A 67 -9.22 1.01 14.11
C ALA A 67 -8.78 2.26 13.32
N THR A 68 -8.13 3.23 13.98
CA THR A 68 -7.57 4.40 13.29
C THR A 68 -6.46 3.99 12.34
N VAL A 69 -5.54 3.12 12.78
CA VAL A 69 -4.41 2.66 11.97
C VAL A 69 -4.90 1.96 10.71
N LYS A 70 -5.91 1.09 10.81
CA LYS A 70 -6.56 0.47 9.65
C LYS A 70 -7.03 1.52 8.65
N ARG A 71 -7.84 2.48 9.10
CA ARG A 71 -8.46 3.51 8.25
C ARG A 71 -7.44 4.45 7.60
N LEU A 72 -6.37 4.80 8.31
CA LEU A 72 -5.38 5.76 7.85
C LEU A 72 -4.32 5.15 6.94
N LEU A 73 -3.83 3.96 7.27
CA LEU A 73 -2.62 3.38 6.70
C LEU A 73 -2.88 2.13 5.89
N LEU A 74 -3.83 1.27 6.26
CA LEU A 74 -4.02 -0.05 5.64
C LEU A 74 -5.15 -0.08 4.62
N TRP A 75 -6.22 0.68 4.83
CA TRP A 75 -7.35 0.75 3.91
C TRP A 75 -7.03 1.66 2.72
N PRO A 76 -7.48 1.28 1.51
CA PRO A 76 -7.19 2.04 0.32
C PRO A 76 -7.94 3.37 0.30
N ARG A 77 -7.30 4.37 -0.31
CA ARG A 77 -7.91 5.67 -0.63
C ARG A 77 -8.26 5.70 -2.10
N LEU A 78 -9.36 5.03 -2.45
CA LEU A 78 -9.81 4.96 -3.83
C LEU A 78 -10.62 6.21 -4.19
N SER A 79 -10.27 6.84 -5.31
CA SER A 79 -11.08 7.89 -5.91
C SER A 79 -12.33 7.29 -6.57
N ARG A 80 -13.28 8.16 -6.95
CA ARG A 80 -14.45 7.71 -7.75
C ARG A 80 -14.03 7.13 -9.11
N GLU A 81 -12.94 7.63 -9.66
CA GLU A 81 -12.39 7.15 -10.94
C GLU A 81 -11.81 5.74 -10.79
N ASP A 82 -11.05 5.50 -9.70
CA ASP A 82 -10.54 4.16 -9.38
C ASP A 82 -11.69 3.16 -9.23
N LEU A 83 -12.79 3.56 -8.57
CA LEU A 83 -13.95 2.70 -8.32
C LEU A 83 -14.79 2.42 -9.57
N ALA A 84 -14.76 3.28 -10.59
CA ALA A 84 -15.64 3.15 -11.75
C ALA A 84 -15.38 1.87 -12.56
N GLY A 85 -14.15 1.36 -12.54
CA GLY A 85 -13.75 0.09 -13.15
C GLY A 85 -13.24 -0.95 -12.17
N ALA A 86 -13.18 -0.67 -10.87
CA ALA A 86 -12.63 -1.61 -9.90
C ALA A 86 -13.53 -2.85 -9.72
N GLN A 87 -12.89 -4.00 -9.54
CA GLN A 87 -13.52 -5.22 -9.04
C GLN A 87 -13.13 -5.42 -7.57
N LEU A 88 -14.08 -5.88 -6.76
CA LEU A 88 -13.81 -6.33 -5.39
C LEU A 88 -13.71 -7.86 -5.38
N VAL A 89 -12.55 -8.39 -5.03
CA VAL A 89 -12.26 -9.82 -5.01
C VAL A 89 -12.23 -10.31 -3.57
N LEU A 90 -12.85 -11.48 -3.33
CA LEU A 90 -12.71 -12.25 -2.11
C LEU A 90 -11.61 -13.29 -2.33
N GLY A 91 -10.57 -13.26 -1.50
CA GLY A 91 -9.45 -14.20 -1.55
C GLY A 91 -9.15 -14.82 -0.19
N SER A 92 -8.19 -15.72 -0.16
CA SER A 92 -7.67 -16.33 1.06
C SER A 92 -6.16 -16.53 0.97
N ASN A 93 -5.44 -16.16 2.02
CA ASN A 93 -4.01 -16.41 2.16
C ASN A 93 -3.77 -17.64 3.06
N GLY A 94 -2.85 -18.50 2.66
CA GLY A 94 -2.35 -19.56 3.53
C GLY A 94 -1.40 -18.99 4.58
N CYS A 95 -1.55 -19.40 5.83
CA CYS A 95 -0.70 -18.93 6.93
C CYS A 95 0.48 -19.87 7.16
N SER A 96 1.63 -19.30 7.52
CA SER A 96 2.70 -20.06 8.16
C SER A 96 2.31 -20.38 9.60
N LYS A 97 3.08 -21.25 10.28
CA LYS A 97 2.91 -21.44 11.71
C LYS A 97 3.25 -20.14 12.45
N ALA A 98 2.44 -19.80 13.44
CA ALA A 98 2.67 -18.63 14.29
C ALA A 98 4.12 -18.59 14.81
N CYS A 99 4.79 -17.47 14.57
CA CYS A 99 6.17 -17.23 14.97
C CYS A 99 6.22 -15.85 15.63
N LEU A 100 6.67 -15.80 16.90
CA LEU A 100 6.84 -14.54 17.60
C LEU A 100 8.07 -13.81 17.05
N ILE A 101 7.90 -12.52 16.77
CA ILE A 101 8.95 -11.65 16.22
C ILE A 101 9.33 -10.64 17.30
N GLU A 102 10.48 -10.83 17.94
CA GLU A 102 10.99 -9.92 18.98
C GLU A 102 12.17 -9.08 18.48
N SER A 103 12.80 -9.50 17.38
CA SER A 103 13.98 -8.88 16.80
C SER A 103 13.94 -8.80 15.27
N VAL A 104 14.84 -7.98 14.70
CA VAL A 104 15.01 -7.88 13.24
C VAL A 104 15.48 -9.21 12.63
N ASP A 105 16.29 -9.97 13.37
CA ASP A 105 16.73 -11.29 12.92
C ASP A 105 15.56 -12.29 12.84
N ASP A 106 14.53 -12.12 13.67
CA ASP A 106 13.32 -12.94 13.58
C ASP A 106 12.53 -12.62 12.31
N LEU A 107 12.44 -11.35 11.89
CA LEU A 107 11.82 -10.97 10.61
C LEU A 107 12.49 -11.66 9.41
N GLN A 108 13.83 -11.73 9.40
CA GLN A 108 14.56 -12.41 8.32
C GLN A 108 14.31 -13.92 8.29
N ARG A 109 14.02 -14.53 9.44
CA ARG A 109 13.67 -15.96 9.51
C ARG A 109 12.25 -16.21 9.01
N VAL A 110 11.32 -15.28 9.24
CA VAL A 110 9.91 -15.39 8.79
C VAL A 110 9.78 -15.46 7.28
N ALA A 111 10.62 -14.73 6.53
CA ALA A 111 10.63 -14.77 5.06
C ALA A 111 10.90 -16.16 4.47
N ASN A 112 11.46 -17.09 5.27
CA ASN A 112 11.76 -18.46 4.84
C ASN A 112 10.81 -19.50 5.46
N LEU A 113 9.79 -19.09 6.21
CA LEU A 113 8.82 -20.02 6.77
C LEU A 113 7.86 -20.49 5.68
N PRO A 114 7.70 -21.82 5.49
CA PRO A 114 6.73 -22.32 4.53
C PRO A 114 5.32 -21.94 4.99
N ALA A 115 4.55 -21.31 4.09
CA ALA A 115 3.10 -21.32 4.21
C ALA A 115 2.64 -22.77 4.06
N GLY A 116 1.96 -23.32 5.06
CA GLY A 116 1.58 -24.72 5.01
C GLY A 116 0.40 -24.94 4.07
N GLU A 117 0.55 -25.78 3.04
CA GLU A 117 -0.59 -26.30 2.24
C GLU A 117 -1.61 -27.04 3.12
N GLU A 118 -1.19 -27.52 4.30
CA GLU A 118 -2.01 -28.20 5.30
C GLU A 118 -2.29 -27.35 6.55
N SER A 119 -2.02 -26.04 6.52
CA SER A 119 -2.43 -25.18 7.63
C SER A 119 -3.96 -25.03 7.60
N PRO A 120 -4.70 -25.40 8.67
CA PRO A 120 -6.15 -25.23 8.72
C PRO A 120 -6.58 -23.75 8.74
N GLU A 121 -5.62 -22.83 8.88
CA GLU A 121 -5.85 -21.41 9.03
C GLU A 121 -5.57 -20.70 7.71
N ASN A 122 -6.65 -20.48 6.95
CA ASN A 122 -6.67 -19.58 5.81
C ASN A 122 -7.24 -18.23 6.26
N ALA A 123 -6.49 -17.15 6.03
CA ALA A 123 -6.95 -15.80 6.32
C ALA A 123 -7.71 -15.23 5.11
N ALA A 124 -9.04 -15.15 5.22
CA ALA A 124 -9.89 -14.56 4.19
C ALA A 124 -9.71 -13.04 4.12
N PHE A 125 -9.72 -12.50 2.90
CA PHE A 125 -9.54 -11.08 2.67
C PHE A 125 -10.37 -10.54 1.50
N LEU A 126 -10.59 -9.23 1.51
CA LEU A 126 -11.11 -8.46 0.40
C LEU A 126 -9.99 -7.64 -0.23
N GLN A 127 -9.99 -7.54 -1.56
CA GLN A 127 -9.05 -6.70 -2.29
C GLN A 127 -9.72 -6.06 -3.51
N PHE A 128 -9.58 -4.74 -3.64
CA PHE A 128 -9.88 -4.03 -4.88
C PHE A 128 -8.77 -4.24 -5.91
N VAL A 129 -9.16 -4.62 -7.12
CA VAL A 129 -8.33 -4.77 -8.31
C VAL A 129 -8.92 -3.95 -9.46
N ALA A 130 -8.11 -3.58 -10.45
CA ALA A 130 -8.56 -2.87 -11.63
C ALA A 130 -9.51 -3.72 -12.49
N GLU A 131 -10.15 -3.10 -13.49
CA GLU A 131 -11.16 -3.73 -14.35
C GLU A 131 -10.64 -4.99 -15.06
N ASP A 132 -9.35 -5.01 -15.40
CA ASP A 132 -8.70 -6.17 -16.03
C ASP A 132 -8.40 -7.32 -15.06
N GLY A 133 -8.61 -7.11 -13.75
CA GLY A 133 -8.34 -8.07 -12.69
C GLY A 133 -6.84 -8.33 -12.44
N ARG A 134 -5.94 -7.51 -13.00
CA ARG A 134 -4.48 -7.75 -12.95
C ARG A 134 -3.75 -6.78 -12.05
N VAL A 135 -4.23 -5.55 -11.93
CA VAL A 135 -3.56 -4.52 -11.14
C VAL A 135 -4.25 -4.37 -9.78
N PRO A 136 -3.58 -4.66 -8.65
CA PRO A 136 -4.17 -4.41 -7.34
C PRO A 136 -4.30 -2.91 -7.10
N LEU A 137 -5.50 -2.47 -6.72
CA LEU A 137 -5.81 -1.09 -6.32
C LEU A 137 -5.77 -0.92 -4.79
N SER A 138 -5.69 -2.02 -4.04
CA SER A 138 -5.55 -2.03 -2.59
C SER A 138 -4.66 -3.18 -2.12
N TRP A 139 -4.22 -3.14 -0.86
CA TRP A 139 -3.71 -4.34 -0.19
C TRP A 139 -4.87 -5.24 0.23
N PRO A 140 -4.62 -6.53 0.52
CA PRO A 140 -5.59 -7.38 1.19
C PRO A 140 -6.09 -6.77 2.50
N ILE A 141 -7.40 -6.79 2.68
CA ILE A 141 -8.09 -6.24 3.86
C ILE A 141 -8.82 -7.39 4.53
N ASN A 142 -8.72 -7.49 5.86
CA ASN A 142 -9.42 -8.53 6.61
C ASN A 142 -10.93 -8.49 6.28
N LEU A 143 -11.51 -9.64 5.96
CA LEU A 143 -12.93 -9.77 5.62
C LEU A 143 -13.85 -9.17 6.69
N ALA A 144 -13.48 -9.28 7.97
CA ALA A 144 -14.24 -8.72 9.09
C ALA A 144 -14.36 -7.18 9.03
N ASP A 145 -13.40 -6.51 8.40
CA ASP A 145 -13.39 -5.06 8.21
C ASP A 145 -14.18 -4.60 6.97
N GLY A 146 -14.66 -5.54 6.15
CA GLY A 146 -15.24 -5.26 4.84
C GLY A 146 -16.44 -4.29 4.87
N GLY A 147 -17.31 -4.40 5.87
CA GLY A 147 -18.47 -3.51 6.02
C GLY A 147 -18.06 -2.05 6.25
N ASP A 148 -17.17 -1.82 7.22
CA ASP A 148 -16.66 -0.49 7.55
C ASP A 148 -15.83 0.10 6.40
N LEU A 149 -15.03 -0.73 5.74
CA LEU A 149 -14.27 -0.36 4.55
C LEU A 149 -15.21 0.15 3.45
N LEU A 150 -16.23 -0.62 3.09
CA LEU A 150 -17.17 -0.24 2.03
C LEU A 150 -17.90 1.06 2.37
N HIS A 151 -18.25 1.24 3.64
CA HIS A 151 -18.84 2.48 4.12
C HIS A 151 -17.86 3.66 3.95
N GLN A 152 -16.59 3.51 4.33
CA GLN A 152 -15.57 4.55 4.13
C GLN A 152 -15.34 4.87 2.65
N VAL A 153 -15.28 3.85 1.80
CA VAL A 153 -15.11 4.03 0.35
C VAL A 153 -16.30 4.80 -0.24
N ALA A 154 -17.53 4.50 0.20
CA ALA A 154 -18.74 5.16 -0.29
C ALA A 154 -18.91 6.60 0.23
N HIS A 155 -18.51 6.87 1.47
CA HIS A 155 -18.84 8.12 2.16
C HIS A 155 -17.63 8.99 2.52
N GLY A 156 -16.41 8.51 2.24
CA GLY A 156 -15.17 9.16 2.66
C GLY A 156 -14.79 8.83 4.10
N MET A 157 -13.63 9.37 4.53
CA MET A 157 -13.16 9.24 5.90
C MET A 157 -13.99 10.12 6.85
N SER A 158 -14.21 9.63 8.08
CA SER A 158 -14.81 10.43 9.14
C SER A 158 -13.84 11.53 9.62
N VAL A 159 -14.38 12.67 10.05
CA VAL A 159 -13.60 13.85 10.51
C VAL A 159 -12.60 13.54 11.63
N ASP A 160 -12.96 12.64 12.55
CA ASP A 160 -12.09 12.11 13.61
C ASP A 160 -10.77 11.58 13.02
N VAL A 161 -10.89 10.66 12.06
CA VAL A 161 -9.77 9.95 11.46
C VAL A 161 -8.85 10.95 10.75
N ASP A 162 -9.42 11.94 10.06
CA ASP A 162 -8.65 13.03 9.43
C ASP A 162 -7.88 13.88 10.45
N GLN A 163 -8.46 14.13 11.62
CA GLN A 163 -7.77 14.83 12.70
C GLN A 163 -6.60 14.01 13.25
N GLN A 164 -6.78 12.71 13.45
CA GLN A 164 -5.71 11.82 13.88
C GLN A 164 -4.58 11.70 12.82
N GLY A 165 -4.93 11.68 11.53
CA GLY A 165 -3.95 11.73 10.44
C GLY A 165 -3.10 13.01 10.42
N ARG A 166 -3.71 14.16 10.75
CA ARG A 166 -2.99 15.43 10.92
C ARG A 166 -2.07 15.43 12.14
N GLN A 167 -2.50 14.82 13.24
CA GLN A 167 -1.65 14.65 14.41
C GLN A 167 -0.44 13.76 14.09
N LEU A 168 -0.65 12.64 13.40
CA LEU A 168 0.43 11.75 12.97
C LEU A 168 1.43 12.47 12.06
N SER A 169 0.94 13.29 11.12
CA SER A 169 1.79 14.14 10.27
C SER A 169 2.62 15.13 11.10
N THR A 170 2.02 15.73 12.13
CA THR A 170 2.71 16.67 13.03
C THR A 170 3.83 15.98 13.82
N ILE A 171 3.56 14.76 14.31
CA ILE A 171 4.55 13.95 15.03
C ILE A 171 5.74 13.63 14.12
N LEU A 172 5.49 13.31 12.84
CA LEU A 172 6.57 13.08 11.87
C LEU A 172 7.40 14.33 11.60
N SER A 173 6.78 15.49 11.45
CA SER A 173 7.52 16.76 11.32
C SER A 173 8.40 17.01 12.53
N GLN A 174 7.89 16.80 13.76
CA GLN A 174 8.68 16.97 14.98
C GLN A 174 9.84 15.97 15.08
N LEU A 175 9.64 14.74 14.62
CA LEU A 175 10.71 13.74 14.55
C LEU A 175 11.77 14.13 13.52
N ALA A 176 11.37 14.64 12.36
CA ALA A 176 12.30 15.12 11.34
C ALA A 176 13.16 16.28 11.87
N ASP A 177 12.52 17.25 12.51
CA ASP A 177 13.19 18.41 13.10
C ASP A 177 14.22 17.97 14.16
N SER A 178 13.87 16.99 15.01
CA SER A 178 14.79 16.48 16.03
C SER A 178 15.97 15.69 15.46
N LEU A 179 15.81 15.14 14.25
CA LEU A 179 16.87 14.48 13.49
C LEU A 179 17.64 15.44 12.56
N GLY A 180 17.33 16.73 12.60
CA GLY A 180 18.00 17.75 11.80
C GLY A 180 17.69 17.68 10.31
N VAL A 181 16.51 17.18 9.93
CA VAL A 181 16.05 17.12 8.54
C VAL A 181 14.70 17.83 8.38
N GLN A 182 14.47 18.42 7.21
CA GLN A 182 13.19 19.04 6.86
C GLN A 182 12.39 18.11 5.96
N ILE A 183 11.09 17.97 6.22
CA ILE A 183 10.18 17.25 5.31
C ILE A 183 9.31 18.25 4.55
N ARG A 184 9.16 18.03 3.23
CA ARG A 184 8.16 18.71 2.40
C ARG A 184 7.13 17.70 1.95
N ARG A 185 5.86 18.02 2.17
CA ARG A 185 4.72 17.18 1.80
C ARG A 185 4.07 17.71 0.53
N TYR A 186 3.72 16.82 -0.39
CA TYR A 186 2.86 17.14 -1.52
C TYR A 186 2.02 15.91 -1.90
N ASP A 187 0.93 16.15 -2.63
CA ASP A 187 0.09 15.07 -3.14
C ASP A 187 0.59 14.67 -4.52
N ARG A 188 0.99 13.40 -4.68
CA ARG A 188 1.29 12.81 -5.97
C ARG A 188 -0.04 12.64 -6.70
N GLN A 189 -0.22 13.39 -7.78
CA GLN A 189 -1.39 13.26 -8.63
C GLN A 189 -1.13 12.25 -9.74
N LEU A 190 -2.18 11.56 -10.15
CA LEU A 190 -2.16 10.70 -11.32
C LEU A 190 -2.06 11.60 -12.57
N THR A 191 -0.86 11.78 -13.09
CA THR A 191 -0.67 12.43 -14.39
C THR A 191 -0.60 11.34 -15.45
N ASP A 192 -1.61 11.29 -16.32
CA ASP A 192 -1.54 10.49 -17.54
C ASP A 192 -0.27 10.85 -18.32
N ILE A 193 0.67 9.92 -18.40
CA ILE A 193 1.86 10.10 -19.24
C ILE A 193 1.40 9.91 -20.68
N CYS A 194 1.30 11.03 -21.37
CA CYS A 194 0.92 11.08 -22.77
C CYS A 194 2.14 11.24 -23.67
N ASP A 195 2.17 10.46 -24.76
CA ASP A 195 3.03 10.78 -25.89
C ASP A 195 2.33 11.82 -26.75
N ILE A 196 2.86 13.06 -26.71
CA ILE A 196 2.38 14.16 -27.55
C ILE A 196 2.76 13.83 -29.00
N LYS A 197 1.75 13.61 -29.84
CA LYS A 197 1.93 13.40 -31.28
C LYS A 197 1.88 14.70 -32.06
N HIS A 198 1.05 15.62 -31.61
CA HIS A 198 0.87 16.92 -32.24
C HIS A 198 0.60 17.99 -31.20
N PHE A 199 1.27 19.13 -31.33
CA PHE A 199 1.04 20.31 -30.52
C PHE A 199 1.27 21.55 -31.37
N LYS A 200 0.22 22.35 -31.53
CA LYS A 200 0.23 23.59 -32.29
C LYS A 200 -0.24 24.73 -31.41
N VAL A 201 0.55 25.79 -31.34
CA VAL A 201 0.20 27.04 -30.66
C VAL A 201 -0.06 28.11 -31.73
N ALA A 202 -1.03 28.96 -31.48
CA ALA A 202 -1.34 30.13 -32.30
C ALA A 202 -0.10 31.02 -32.45
N ALA A 203 -0.07 31.79 -33.53
CA ALA A 203 1.08 32.64 -33.86
C ALA A 203 1.35 33.73 -32.81
N ASP A 204 0.35 34.09 -32.00
CA ASP A 204 0.49 35.00 -30.86
C ASP A 204 1.10 34.34 -29.61
N GLY A 205 1.28 33.01 -29.62
CA GLY A 205 1.88 32.26 -28.53
C GLY A 205 0.96 32.05 -27.32
N HIS A 206 -0.31 32.47 -27.39
CA HIS A 206 -1.20 32.50 -26.22
C HIS A 206 -2.29 31.43 -26.22
N GLN A 207 -2.55 30.80 -27.36
CA GLN A 207 -3.61 29.81 -27.50
C GLN A 207 -3.10 28.50 -28.11
N ILE A 208 -3.47 27.36 -27.54
CA ILE A 208 -3.25 26.06 -28.15
C ILE A 208 -4.32 25.88 -29.24
N GLU A 209 -3.91 25.78 -30.50
CA GLU A 209 -4.80 25.59 -31.65
C GLU A 209 -5.10 24.13 -31.92
N ASP A 210 -4.14 23.23 -31.64
CA ASP A 210 -4.31 21.79 -31.84
C ASP A 210 -3.42 21.02 -30.85
N PHE A 211 -3.98 19.94 -30.30
CA PHE A 211 -3.30 19.04 -29.39
C PHE A 211 -3.78 17.62 -29.62
N GLN A 212 -2.85 16.75 -30.03
CA GLN A 212 -3.08 15.33 -30.13
C GLN A 212 -2.06 14.60 -29.27
N ALA A 213 -2.57 13.85 -28.30
CA ALA A 213 -1.80 13.02 -27.40
C ALA A 213 -2.37 11.61 -27.39
N ASN A 214 -1.48 10.62 -27.30
CA ASN A 214 -1.85 9.25 -26.99
C ASN A 214 -1.42 8.94 -25.57
N SER A 215 -2.36 8.56 -24.70
CA SER A 215 -2.00 8.03 -23.38
C SER A 215 -1.17 6.76 -23.53
N ARG A 216 -0.05 6.68 -22.80
CA ARG A 216 0.73 5.44 -22.69
C ARG A 216 -0.09 4.47 -21.84
N LYS A 217 -0.70 3.47 -22.50
CA LYS A 217 -1.52 2.42 -21.83
C LYS A 217 -0.79 1.63 -20.75
N TYR A 218 0.54 1.69 -20.71
CA TYR A 218 1.36 0.94 -19.77
C TYR A 218 2.60 1.75 -19.41
N LYS A 219 2.60 2.33 -18.22
CA LYS A 219 3.63 2.11 -17.19
C LYS A 219 3.39 3.03 -16.00
N GLU A 220 3.42 2.41 -14.84
CA GLU A 220 3.41 3.01 -13.50
C GLU A 220 2.13 3.78 -13.17
N TYR A 221 1.09 3.01 -12.83
CA TYR A 221 -0.08 3.54 -12.13
C TYR A 221 0.38 3.95 -10.73
N HIS A 222 0.86 5.18 -10.59
CA HIS A 222 1.12 5.76 -9.28
C HIS A 222 -0.22 6.17 -8.70
N ARG A 223 -0.64 5.49 -7.63
CA ARG A 223 -1.87 5.84 -6.92
C ARG A 223 -1.80 7.29 -6.47
N VAL A 224 -2.94 7.98 -6.45
CA VAL A 224 -3.01 9.31 -5.82
C VAL A 224 -2.71 9.13 -4.34
N GLU A 225 -1.53 9.57 -3.92
CA GLU A 225 -1.07 9.42 -2.55
C GLU A 225 -0.27 10.64 -2.09
N THR A 226 -0.28 10.89 -0.79
CA THR A 226 0.59 11.93 -0.20
C THR A 226 2.02 11.38 -0.10
N VAL A 227 2.97 12.13 -0.62
CA VAL A 227 4.40 11.79 -0.64
C VAL A 227 5.25 12.89 -0.02
N PHE A 228 6.51 12.56 0.24
CA PHE A 228 7.40 13.36 1.07
C PHE A 228 8.81 13.45 0.48
N ASP A 229 9.30 14.68 0.36
CA ASP A 229 10.72 14.96 0.15
C ASP A 229 11.38 15.22 1.51
N VAL A 230 12.64 14.80 1.63
CA VAL A 230 13.48 15.05 2.81
C VAL A 230 14.69 15.87 2.40
N LEU A 231 14.93 16.98 3.11
CA LEU A 231 15.98 17.94 2.78
C LEU A 231 16.88 18.22 3.98
N ASN A 232 18.13 18.59 3.71
CA ASN A 232 18.98 19.22 4.70
C ASN A 232 18.47 20.66 4.95
N PRO A 233 18.15 21.05 6.19
CA PRO A 233 17.53 22.34 6.48
C PRO A 233 18.48 23.53 6.28
N THR A 234 19.80 23.30 6.30
CA THR A 234 20.80 24.37 6.16
C THR A 234 21.16 24.62 4.69
N THR A 235 21.34 23.55 3.92
CA THR A 235 21.77 23.65 2.51
C THR A 235 20.61 23.60 1.53
N GLU A 236 19.40 23.28 1.99
CA GLU A 236 18.24 22.91 1.18
C GLU A 236 18.50 21.77 0.18
N HIS A 237 19.58 21.01 0.40
CA HIS A 237 19.93 19.89 -0.45
C HIS A 237 18.95 18.73 -0.22
N LEU A 238 18.41 18.20 -1.31
CA LEU A 238 17.51 17.05 -1.31
C LEU A 238 18.27 15.79 -0.87
N LEU A 239 17.84 15.17 0.22
CA LEU A 239 18.42 13.93 0.74
C LEU A 239 17.72 12.71 0.17
N CYS A 240 16.39 12.75 0.13
CA CYS A 240 15.52 11.75 -0.49
C CYS A 240 14.30 12.46 -1.07
N TYR A 241 13.73 11.89 -2.12
CA TYR A 241 12.59 12.48 -2.80
C TYR A 241 11.47 11.47 -2.97
N ASP A 242 10.24 11.96 -3.03
CA ASP A 242 9.07 11.19 -3.43
C ASP A 242 8.80 9.94 -2.58
N LEU A 243 9.09 10.03 -1.27
CA LEU A 243 8.86 8.94 -0.33
C LEU A 243 7.37 8.82 -0.01
N THR A 244 6.81 7.63 -0.08
CA THR A 244 5.52 7.31 0.53
C THR A 244 5.59 7.49 2.06
N PHE A 245 4.43 7.54 2.73
CA PHE A 245 4.40 7.61 4.19
C PHE A 245 5.21 6.49 4.86
N ASN A 246 5.10 5.26 4.34
CA ASN A 246 5.80 4.09 4.89
C ASN A 246 7.32 4.21 4.72
N GLU A 247 7.77 4.69 3.57
CA GLU A 247 9.19 4.91 3.28
C GLU A 247 9.76 6.06 4.12
N LEU A 248 8.98 7.12 4.34
CA LEU A 248 9.38 8.23 5.21
C LEU A 248 9.59 7.75 6.66
N VAL A 249 8.65 6.98 7.22
CA VAL A 249 8.80 6.43 8.58
C VAL A 249 10.07 5.56 8.66
N THR A 250 10.29 4.72 7.66
CA THR A 250 11.48 3.86 7.59
C THR A 250 12.76 4.68 7.51
N PHE A 251 12.78 5.72 6.68
CA PHE A 251 13.91 6.63 6.53
C PHE A 251 14.27 7.32 7.85
N LEU A 252 13.28 7.94 8.51
CA LEU A 252 13.50 8.65 9.77
C LEU A 252 13.95 7.70 10.89
N SER A 253 13.40 6.48 10.92
CA SER A 253 13.78 5.46 11.90
C SER A 253 15.24 5.02 11.73
N ARG A 254 15.70 4.84 10.48
CA ARG A 254 17.10 4.54 10.18
C ARG A 254 18.02 5.70 10.55
N LEU A 255 17.62 6.92 10.25
CA LEU A 255 18.38 8.12 10.60
C LEU A 255 18.53 8.26 12.12
N ALA A 256 17.48 7.96 12.88
CA ALA A 256 17.53 7.96 14.35
C ALA A 256 18.48 6.91 14.93
N GLN A 257 18.66 5.76 14.27
CA GLN A 257 19.60 4.72 14.70
C GLN A 257 21.06 5.06 14.35
N GLY A 258 21.30 5.79 13.27
CA GLY A 258 22.65 6.21 12.86
C GLY A 258 23.24 7.39 13.65
N ASN A 259 22.41 8.09 14.44
CA ASN A 259 22.81 9.22 15.28
C ASN A 259 23.07 8.82 16.77
N ASN A 260 22.96 7.53 17.10
CA ASN A 260 23.34 6.96 18.40
C ASN A 260 24.64 6.16 18.29
#